data_AF-A0ABD1AFG4-F1
#
_entry.id   AF-A0ABD1AFG4-F1
#
_cell.length_a   1.000
_cell.length_b   1.000
_cell.length_c   1.000
_cell.angle_alpha   90.00
_cell.angle_beta   90.00
_cell.angle_gamma   90.00
#
_symmetry.space_group_name_H-M   'P 1'
#
loop_
_entity.id
_entity.type
_entity.pdbx_description
1 polymer ?
#
loop_
_entity_poly.entity_id
_entity_poly.type
_entity_poly.pdbx_seq_one_letter_code
_entity_poly.pdbx_strand_id
1 'polypeptide(L)'
;MRATYTAFTLLRLYRAVHGIDVFDPKSNIVSPGADMSIYFAYTEENRRLTAFHEEIEELLYSDVENEEHLCVLNDRNKPILFTMARLDRVKNLSGLVEWYGKNTRLRELANLVVVGGDRRKESQDNEEKAEMKKMYDLIEEYKLNGQFRWISSQMNRVRNGELYRYICDTKGAFVQPALYEAFGLTVVEAMTCGLPTFATCNGGPAEIIVHGKSGFHIDPYHGDQAAETLADFFTKCKEDPSHWDEISMGGLQRIQEKYTWQIYSQRLLTLTGVYGFWKHVSNLDRLESRRYLEMFYALKYHPLAQAVPLAQEE
;
A
#
# COMPACT_ATOMS: atom_id res chain seq x y z
N MET A 1 -3.26 -7.54 14.12
CA MET A 1 -2.75 -6.39 14.91
C MET A 1 -3.24 -6.36 16.36
N ARG A 2 -4.55 -6.36 16.69
CA ARG A 2 -4.99 -6.25 18.11
C ARG A 2 -4.46 -7.36 19.04
N ALA A 3 -4.33 -8.59 18.54
CA ALA A 3 -3.82 -9.72 19.31
C ALA A 3 -2.43 -9.47 19.95
N THR A 4 -1.55 -8.70 19.30
CA THR A 4 -0.21 -8.40 19.85
C THR A 4 -0.25 -7.47 21.06
N TYR A 5 -1.39 -6.81 21.31
CA TYR A 5 -1.61 -5.94 22.47
C TYR A 5 -2.34 -6.66 23.61
N THR A 6 -2.64 -7.96 23.49
CA THR A 6 -3.27 -8.75 24.57
C THR A 6 -2.37 -8.82 25.80
N ALA A 7 -1.09 -9.17 25.63
CA ALA A 7 -0.12 -9.16 26.71
C ALA A 7 1.23 -8.64 26.19
N PHE A 8 1.74 -7.57 26.79
CA PHE A 8 3.05 -7.02 26.46
C PHE A 8 3.65 -6.25 27.63
N THR A 9 4.94 -5.94 27.53
CA THR A 9 5.64 -5.14 28.54
C THR A 9 6.48 -4.08 27.86
N LEU A 10 6.41 -2.85 28.38
CA LEU A 10 7.36 -1.79 28.08
C LEU A 10 8.27 -1.69 29.30
N LEU A 11 9.49 -2.22 29.17
CA LEU A 11 10.45 -2.30 30.26
C LEU A 11 10.63 -0.93 30.92
N ARG A 12 10.61 -0.90 32.25
CA ARG A 12 10.69 0.31 33.08
C ARG A 12 9.53 1.30 32.95
N LEU A 13 8.49 0.99 32.16
CA LEU A 13 7.32 1.86 31.99
C LEU A 13 6.04 1.27 32.58
N TYR A 14 5.57 0.12 32.06
CA TYR A 14 4.45 -0.65 32.62
C TYR A 14 4.37 -2.03 31.94
N ARG A 15 3.56 -2.92 32.53
CA ARG A 15 3.20 -4.22 31.96
C ARG A 15 1.69 -4.27 31.72
N ALA A 16 1.28 -4.55 30.49
CA ALA A 16 -0.11 -4.86 30.17
C ALA A 16 -0.28 -6.39 30.19
N VAL A 17 -0.85 -6.92 31.28
CA VAL A 17 -1.09 -8.36 31.44
C VAL A 17 -2.27 -8.81 30.58
N HIS A 18 -3.31 -7.98 30.49
CA HIS A 18 -4.48 -8.18 29.64
C HIS A 18 -4.95 -6.84 29.08
N GLY A 19 -4.34 -6.40 27.96
CA GLY A 19 -4.61 -5.10 27.34
C GLY A 19 -5.87 -5.10 26.47
N ILE A 20 -6.07 -6.15 25.67
CA ILE A 20 -7.25 -6.32 24.80
C ILE A 20 -7.55 -7.81 24.61
N ASP A 21 -8.83 -8.14 24.56
CA ASP A 21 -9.29 -9.47 24.18
C ASP A 21 -9.67 -9.49 22.69
N VAL A 22 -9.17 -10.49 21.96
CA VAL A 22 -9.50 -10.71 20.55
C VAL A 22 -10.95 -11.17 20.36
N PHE A 23 -11.55 -11.75 21.39
CA PHE A 23 -12.95 -12.18 21.42
C PHE A 23 -13.90 -11.08 21.93
N ASP A 24 -13.38 -9.88 22.25
CA ASP A 24 -14.23 -8.79 22.73
C ASP A 24 -15.30 -8.45 21.68
N PRO A 25 -16.60 -8.50 22.04
CA PRO A 25 -17.70 -8.32 21.11
C PRO A 25 -17.76 -6.92 20.51
N LYS A 26 -16.96 -5.95 20.98
CA LYS A 26 -16.83 -4.63 20.33
C LYS A 26 -16.04 -4.68 19.02
N SER A 27 -15.27 -5.75 18.78
CA SER A 27 -14.46 -5.91 17.57
C SER A 27 -15.34 -6.32 16.39
N ASN A 28 -15.48 -5.42 15.41
CA ASN A 28 -16.18 -5.70 14.15
C ASN A 28 -15.26 -5.41 12.97
N ILE A 29 -15.26 -6.32 11.99
CA ILE A 29 -14.57 -6.11 10.72
C ILE A 29 -15.54 -5.39 9.79
N VAL A 30 -15.23 -4.14 9.46
CA VAL A 30 -15.95 -3.37 8.43
C VAL A 30 -14.92 -2.92 7.40
N SER A 31 -14.80 -3.70 6.34
CA SER A 31 -13.79 -3.47 5.30
C SER A 31 -14.10 -2.21 4.51
N PRO A 32 -13.12 -1.29 4.32
CA PRO A 32 -13.28 -0.13 3.44
C PRO A 32 -13.23 -0.56 1.97
N GLY A 33 -13.36 0.40 1.05
CA GLY A 33 -13.21 0.16 -0.38
C GLY A 33 -12.46 1.29 -1.09
N ALA A 34 -12.39 1.18 -2.42
CA ALA A 34 -11.95 2.26 -3.29
C ALA A 34 -13.15 3.09 -3.78
N ASP A 35 -12.93 4.38 -4.06
CA ASP A 35 -13.96 5.21 -4.70
C ASP A 35 -14.14 4.78 -6.16
N MET A 36 -15.28 4.15 -6.46
CA MET A 36 -15.57 3.56 -7.78
C MET A 36 -15.73 4.60 -8.89
N SER A 37 -15.84 5.90 -8.55
CA SER A 37 -15.81 6.97 -9.55
C SER A 37 -14.38 7.28 -10.04
N ILE A 38 -13.38 6.98 -9.21
CA ILE A 38 -11.96 7.25 -9.47
C ILE A 38 -11.26 5.99 -9.97
N TYR A 39 -11.47 4.88 -9.26
CA TYR A 39 -10.86 3.58 -9.55
C TYR A 39 -11.93 2.65 -10.12
N PHE A 40 -11.71 2.18 -11.33
CA PHE A 40 -12.61 1.31 -12.07
C PHE A 40 -11.80 0.54 -13.12
N ALA A 41 -12.38 -0.54 -13.66
CA ALA A 41 -11.67 -1.45 -14.54
C ALA A 41 -11.12 -0.73 -15.78
N TYR A 42 -9.86 -1.02 -16.14
CA TYR A 42 -9.20 -0.40 -17.29
C TYR A 42 -9.89 -0.68 -18.64
N THR A 43 -10.70 -1.73 -18.71
CA THR A 43 -11.48 -2.15 -19.88
C THR A 43 -12.71 -1.28 -20.16
N GLU A 44 -13.12 -0.40 -19.23
CA GLU A 44 -14.24 0.52 -19.41
C GLU A 44 -13.81 1.74 -20.24
N GLU A 45 -13.58 1.54 -21.56
CA GLU A 45 -13.04 2.54 -22.50
C GLU A 45 -13.78 3.89 -22.45
N ASN A 46 -15.11 3.85 -22.33
CA ASN A 46 -15.97 5.04 -22.28
C ASN A 46 -15.76 5.91 -21.04
N ARG A 47 -15.12 5.39 -19.99
CA ARG A 47 -14.81 6.11 -18.75
C ARG A 47 -13.34 6.51 -18.65
N ARG A 48 -12.47 6.02 -19.54
CA ARG A 48 -11.03 6.33 -19.53
C ARG A 48 -10.81 7.84 -19.67
N LEU A 49 -9.89 8.36 -18.87
CA LEU A 49 -9.59 9.78 -18.82
C LEU A 49 -8.42 10.11 -19.75
N THR A 50 -8.65 9.97 -21.06
CA THR A 50 -7.61 10.10 -22.10
C THR A 50 -6.94 11.47 -22.14
N ALA A 51 -7.59 12.51 -21.61
CA ALA A 51 -6.99 13.83 -21.45
C ALA A 51 -5.71 13.83 -20.58
N PHE A 52 -5.52 12.84 -19.70
CA PHE A 52 -4.31 12.72 -18.89
C PHE A 52 -3.19 11.91 -19.58
N HIS A 53 -3.42 11.34 -20.77
CA HIS A 53 -2.43 10.43 -21.38
C HIS A 53 -1.14 11.15 -21.74
N GLU A 54 -1.18 12.37 -22.25
CA GLU A 54 0.03 13.16 -22.53
C GLU A 54 0.85 13.42 -21.26
N GLU A 55 0.20 13.79 -20.15
CA GLU A 55 0.87 14.00 -18.86
C GLU A 55 1.44 12.70 -18.29
N ILE A 56 0.74 11.57 -18.44
CA ILE A 56 1.20 10.26 -17.97
C ILE A 56 2.37 9.76 -18.81
N GLU A 57 2.35 9.99 -20.13
CA GLU A 57 3.44 9.62 -21.02
C GLU A 57 4.70 10.45 -20.74
N GLU A 58 4.56 11.75 -20.46
CA GLU A 58 5.67 12.56 -19.98
C GLU A 58 6.22 12.00 -18.66
N LEU A 59 5.33 11.74 -17.70
CA LEU A 59 5.71 11.26 -16.37
C LEU A 59 6.49 9.93 -16.43
N LEU A 60 6.08 9.01 -17.30
CA LEU A 60 6.65 7.67 -17.42
C LEU A 60 7.85 7.59 -18.36
N TYR A 61 7.80 8.28 -19.51
CA TYR A 61 8.68 8.00 -20.66
C TYR A 61 9.50 9.19 -21.15
N SER A 62 9.31 10.39 -20.57
CA SER A 62 10.16 11.55 -20.89
C SER A 62 11.63 11.25 -20.60
N ASP A 63 12.52 11.73 -21.46
CA ASP A 63 13.97 11.64 -21.30
C ASP A 63 14.54 12.71 -20.34
N VAL A 64 13.69 13.64 -19.88
CA VAL A 64 14.03 14.64 -18.88
C VAL A 64 14.17 13.97 -17.51
N GLU A 65 15.20 14.33 -16.77
CA GLU A 65 15.39 14.00 -15.36
C GLU A 65 15.33 15.29 -14.52
N ASN A 66 14.46 15.32 -13.52
CA ASN A 66 14.24 16.49 -12.67
C ASN A 66 13.73 16.07 -11.27
N GLU A 67 13.22 17.00 -10.47
CA GLU A 67 12.65 16.70 -9.13
C GLU A 67 11.30 15.96 -9.18
N GLU A 68 10.61 15.96 -10.32
CA GLU A 68 9.36 15.22 -10.51
C GLU A 68 9.61 13.75 -10.84
N HIS A 69 10.61 13.45 -11.64
CA HIS A 69 10.98 12.10 -12.04
C HIS A 69 12.48 11.97 -12.32
N LEU A 70 13.05 10.81 -11.97
CA LEU A 70 14.48 10.50 -12.09
C LEU A 70 14.67 9.18 -12.85
N CYS A 71 15.80 9.05 -13.56
CA CYS A 71 16.10 7.99 -14.52
C CYS A 71 15.11 7.93 -15.68
N VAL A 72 15.47 7.20 -16.74
CA VAL A 72 14.67 7.09 -17.97
C VAL A 72 14.31 5.63 -18.25
N LEU A 73 13.20 5.40 -18.96
CA LEU A 73 12.85 4.08 -19.49
C LEU A 73 13.25 3.99 -20.96
N ASN A 74 14.19 3.11 -21.30
CA ASN A 74 14.69 2.98 -22.67
C ASN A 74 13.71 2.25 -23.59
N ASP A 75 12.95 1.28 -23.05
CA ASP A 75 11.99 0.49 -23.81
C ASP A 75 10.58 0.71 -23.27
N ARG A 76 9.81 1.55 -23.98
CA ARG A 76 8.41 1.86 -23.65
C ARG A 76 7.45 0.69 -23.87
N ASN A 77 7.86 -0.37 -24.57
CA ASN A 77 6.98 -1.49 -24.89
C ASN A 77 6.99 -2.57 -23.81
N LYS A 78 7.91 -2.50 -22.85
CA LYS A 78 7.94 -3.44 -21.73
C LYS A 78 6.75 -3.20 -20.78
N PRO A 79 6.18 -4.27 -20.21
CA PRO A 79 5.30 -4.16 -19.06
C PRO A 79 5.92 -3.35 -17.93
N ILE A 80 5.09 -2.61 -17.20
CA ILE A 80 5.53 -1.85 -16.03
C ILE A 80 5.22 -2.61 -14.75
N LEU A 81 6.26 -2.86 -13.96
CA LEU A 81 6.13 -3.21 -12.55
C LEU A 81 6.00 -1.91 -11.74
N PHE A 82 4.79 -1.65 -11.23
CA PHE A 82 4.42 -0.38 -10.64
C PHE A 82 4.26 -0.48 -9.12
N THR A 83 4.71 0.55 -8.41
CA THR A 83 4.34 0.76 -7.01
C THR A 83 4.13 2.24 -6.71
N MET A 84 3.25 2.53 -5.76
CA MET A 84 3.00 3.87 -5.28
C MET A 84 2.74 3.84 -3.77
N ALA A 85 3.56 4.56 -3.01
CA ALA A 85 3.39 4.70 -1.57
C ALA A 85 4.12 5.93 -1.04
N ARG A 86 3.90 6.26 0.24
CA ARG A 86 4.81 7.14 0.97
C ARG A 86 6.19 6.49 1.04
N LEU A 87 7.23 7.30 1.11
CA LEU A 87 8.60 6.84 1.22
C LEU A 87 9.01 6.82 2.70
N ASP A 88 8.84 5.67 3.33
CA ASP A 88 9.23 5.40 4.71
C ASP A 88 9.84 4.00 4.81
N ARG A 89 10.54 3.70 5.92
CA ARG A 89 11.30 2.45 6.07
C ARG A 89 10.40 1.22 6.04
N VAL A 90 9.17 1.33 6.53
CA VAL A 90 8.22 0.22 6.62
C VAL A 90 7.66 -0.12 5.24
N LYS A 91 7.46 0.90 4.39
CA LYS A 91 7.00 0.72 2.99
C LYS A 91 8.02 0.01 2.12
N ASN A 92 9.30 0.08 2.48
CA ASN A 92 10.36 -0.76 1.90
C ASN A 92 10.49 -0.65 0.37
N LEU A 93 10.32 0.58 -0.15
CA LEU A 93 10.46 0.84 -1.59
C LEU A 93 11.92 0.66 -2.03
N SER A 94 12.89 1.04 -1.19
CA SER A 94 14.31 0.79 -1.43
C SER A 94 14.62 -0.71 -1.53
N GLY A 95 14.01 -1.54 -0.68
CA GLY A 95 14.14 -3.01 -0.78
C GLY A 95 13.64 -3.55 -2.13
N LEU A 96 12.48 -3.10 -2.62
CA LEU A 96 12.01 -3.49 -3.96
C LEU A 96 12.98 -3.10 -5.07
N VAL A 97 13.55 -1.89 -5.00
CA VAL A 97 14.55 -1.42 -5.97
C VAL A 97 15.79 -2.32 -5.95
N GLU A 98 16.25 -2.74 -4.77
CA GLU A 98 17.36 -3.68 -4.62
C GLU A 98 17.02 -5.05 -5.23
N TRP A 99 15.85 -5.62 -4.95
CA TRP A 99 15.44 -6.94 -5.49
C TRP A 99 15.37 -6.92 -7.01
N TYR A 100 14.80 -5.85 -7.57
CA TYR A 100 14.74 -5.64 -9.01
C TYR A 100 16.14 -5.45 -9.61
N GLY A 101 16.99 -4.64 -8.98
CA GLY A 101 18.35 -4.38 -9.45
C GLY A 101 19.22 -5.64 -9.54
N LYS A 102 19.08 -6.55 -8.57
CA LYS A 102 19.77 -7.85 -8.51
C LYS A 102 19.28 -8.87 -9.54
N ASN A 103 18.00 -8.82 -9.92
CA ASN A 103 17.39 -9.83 -10.76
C ASN A 103 17.40 -9.45 -12.25
N THR A 104 18.39 -9.95 -12.99
CA THR A 104 18.52 -9.68 -14.43
C THR A 104 17.28 -10.15 -15.23
N ARG A 105 16.70 -11.31 -14.89
CA ARG A 105 15.53 -11.85 -15.58
C ARG A 105 14.32 -10.91 -15.46
N LEU A 106 14.08 -10.38 -14.26
CA LEU A 106 13.00 -9.43 -14.04
C LEU A 106 13.22 -8.11 -14.81
N ARG A 107 14.45 -7.58 -14.82
CA ARG A 107 14.82 -6.36 -15.57
C ARG A 107 14.68 -6.53 -17.09
N GLU A 108 14.90 -7.73 -17.60
CA GLU A 108 14.68 -8.04 -19.02
C GLU A 108 13.19 -8.03 -19.36
N LEU A 109 12.34 -8.53 -18.46
CA LEU A 109 10.91 -8.71 -18.68
C LEU A 109 10.06 -7.44 -18.48
N ALA A 110 10.40 -6.59 -17.52
CA ALA A 110 9.58 -5.42 -17.16
C ALA A 110 10.45 -4.21 -16.77
N ASN A 111 9.88 -3.01 -16.91
CA ASN A 111 10.44 -1.78 -16.32
C ASN A 111 9.95 -1.61 -14.89
N LEU A 112 10.76 -1.07 -14.00
CA LEU A 112 10.34 -0.71 -12.63
C LEU A 112 9.96 0.77 -12.56
N VAL A 113 8.74 1.05 -12.09
CA VAL A 113 8.26 2.41 -11.84
C VAL A 113 7.85 2.54 -10.37
N VAL A 114 8.54 3.40 -9.65
CA VAL A 114 8.32 3.64 -8.21
C VAL A 114 7.84 5.08 -8.02
N VAL A 115 6.64 5.26 -7.49
CA VAL A 115 6.15 6.56 -7.02
C VAL A 115 6.32 6.63 -5.50
N GLY A 116 7.18 7.54 -5.02
CA GLY A 116 7.38 7.70 -3.58
C GLY A 116 8.36 8.82 -3.22
N GLY A 117 8.04 9.53 -2.15
CA GLY A 117 8.78 10.71 -1.69
C GLY A 117 8.43 11.96 -2.52
N ASP A 118 8.67 13.15 -2.01
CA ASP A 118 8.44 14.40 -2.76
C ASP A 118 9.73 15.20 -2.87
N ARG A 119 10.48 14.99 -3.97
CA ARG A 119 11.80 15.61 -4.19
C ARG A 119 11.73 17.08 -4.61
N ARG A 120 10.52 17.61 -4.86
CA ARG A 120 10.28 19.03 -5.20
C ARG A 120 10.56 20.00 -4.05
N LYS A 121 10.78 19.45 -2.85
CA LYS A 121 11.07 20.18 -1.63
C LYS A 121 12.08 19.41 -0.81
N GLU A 122 12.83 20.12 0.02
CA GLU A 122 13.68 19.48 1.02
C GLU A 122 12.79 18.71 2.01
N SER A 123 13.03 17.41 2.16
CA SER A 123 12.31 16.62 3.13
C SER A 123 12.61 17.12 4.56
N GLN A 124 11.63 17.05 5.45
CA GLN A 124 11.83 17.29 6.89
C GLN A 124 11.69 16.00 7.71
N ASP A 125 11.35 14.88 7.05
CA ASP A 125 11.16 13.59 7.69
C ASP A 125 12.45 12.77 7.65
N ASN A 126 12.84 12.19 8.80
CA ASN A 126 14.08 11.46 8.93
C ASN A 126 14.09 10.15 8.13
N GLU A 127 12.95 9.44 8.08
CA GLU A 127 12.86 8.19 7.33
C GLU A 127 12.87 8.48 5.83
N GLU A 128 12.11 9.47 5.37
CA GLU A 128 12.09 9.88 3.96
C GLU A 128 13.50 10.27 3.48
N LYS A 129 14.25 11.08 4.25
CA LYS A 129 15.66 11.42 3.92
C LYS A 129 16.55 10.19 3.79
N ALA A 130 16.46 9.28 4.77
CA ALA A 130 17.27 8.06 4.78
C ALA A 130 16.93 7.13 3.61
N GLU A 131 15.65 7.00 3.29
CA GLU A 131 15.17 6.19 2.17
C GLU A 131 15.51 6.84 0.82
N MET A 132 15.39 8.17 0.66
CA MET A 132 15.85 8.88 -0.54
C MET A 132 17.33 8.61 -0.80
N LYS A 133 18.18 8.70 0.23
CA LYS A 133 19.61 8.40 0.09
C LYS A 133 19.85 6.99 -0.44
N LYS A 134 19.19 5.97 0.15
CA LYS A 134 19.29 4.58 -0.34
C LYS A 134 18.84 4.45 -1.79
N MET A 135 17.75 5.12 -2.19
CA MET A 135 17.27 5.08 -3.57
C MET A 135 18.35 5.60 -4.55
N TYR A 136 19.02 6.71 -4.23
CA TYR A 136 20.13 7.23 -5.03
C TYR A 136 21.30 6.22 -5.10
N ASP A 137 21.72 5.68 -3.95
CA ASP A 137 22.82 4.72 -3.88
C ASP A 137 22.52 3.46 -4.73
N LEU A 138 21.29 2.93 -4.66
CA LEU A 138 20.84 1.75 -5.42
C LEU A 138 20.77 2.00 -6.93
N ILE A 139 20.37 3.21 -7.35
CA ILE A 139 20.35 3.60 -8.76
C ILE A 139 21.76 3.48 -9.36
N GLU A 140 22.77 3.95 -8.64
CA GLU A 140 24.17 3.88 -9.05
C GLU A 140 24.72 2.46 -8.97
N GLU A 141 24.54 1.78 -7.84
CA GLU A 141 25.05 0.43 -7.57
C GLU A 141 24.57 -0.59 -8.62
N TYR A 142 23.27 -0.61 -8.90
CA TYR A 142 22.66 -1.55 -9.85
C TYR A 142 22.53 -1.01 -11.27
N LYS A 143 23.02 0.22 -11.53
CA LYS A 143 22.98 0.90 -12.84
C LYS A 143 21.58 0.84 -13.44
N LEU A 144 20.61 1.39 -12.73
CA LEU A 144 19.19 1.21 -13.03
C LEU A 144 18.66 2.11 -14.16
N ASN A 145 19.42 3.11 -14.58
CA ASN A 145 19.01 4.01 -15.65
C ASN A 145 18.74 3.23 -16.95
N GLY A 146 17.62 3.54 -17.60
CA GLY A 146 17.11 2.84 -18.77
C GLY A 146 16.07 1.75 -18.48
N GLN A 147 15.93 1.30 -17.23
CA GLN A 147 14.93 0.29 -16.83
C GLN A 147 14.17 0.67 -15.56
N PHE A 148 14.41 1.87 -15.03
CA PHE A 148 13.85 2.35 -13.78
C PHE A 148 13.37 3.80 -13.93
N ARG A 149 12.22 4.12 -13.34
CA ARG A 149 11.67 5.46 -13.25
C ARG A 149 11.25 5.72 -11.81
N TRP A 150 11.90 6.67 -11.15
CA TRP A 150 11.52 7.10 -9.81
C TRP A 150 10.76 8.42 -9.88
N ILE A 151 9.47 8.37 -9.52
CA ILE A 151 8.54 9.49 -9.63
C ILE A 151 8.23 10.05 -8.23
N SER A 152 8.24 11.37 -8.10
CA SER A 152 7.81 12.08 -6.90
C SER A 152 6.30 11.97 -6.68
N SER A 153 5.88 12.26 -5.45
CA SER A 153 4.52 12.05 -4.95
C SER A 153 3.44 12.58 -5.91
N GLN A 154 2.46 11.72 -6.19
CA GLN A 154 1.33 12.00 -7.06
C GLN A 154 0.10 12.36 -6.22
N MET A 155 -0.24 13.65 -6.18
CA MET A 155 -1.25 14.19 -5.25
C MET A 155 -2.66 14.26 -5.85
N ASN A 156 -2.82 14.08 -7.16
CA ASN A 156 -4.11 14.10 -7.83
C ASN A 156 -4.69 12.68 -7.97
N ARG A 157 -5.57 12.30 -7.04
CA ARG A 157 -6.22 10.97 -7.04
C ARG A 157 -6.96 10.62 -8.34
N VAL A 158 -7.50 11.61 -9.08
CA VAL A 158 -8.21 11.37 -10.34
C VAL A 158 -7.22 10.92 -11.42
N ARG A 159 -6.09 11.62 -11.54
CA ARG A 159 -4.99 11.21 -12.43
C ARG A 159 -4.36 9.90 -11.98
N ASN A 160 -4.23 9.66 -10.67
CA ASN A 160 -3.72 8.40 -10.13
C ASN A 160 -4.58 7.20 -10.55
N GLY A 161 -5.91 7.36 -10.56
CA GLY A 161 -6.82 6.34 -11.07
C GLY A 161 -6.53 5.99 -12.54
N GLU A 162 -6.28 7.00 -13.37
CA GLU A 162 -5.89 6.79 -14.78
C GLU A 162 -4.49 6.20 -14.89
N LEU A 163 -3.53 6.58 -14.05
CA LEU A 163 -2.20 6.00 -14.00
C LEU A 163 -2.26 4.48 -13.75
N TYR A 164 -3.03 4.01 -12.76
CA TYR A 164 -3.22 2.57 -12.53
C TYR A 164 -3.76 1.85 -13.78
N ARG A 165 -4.76 2.44 -14.47
CA ARG A 165 -5.32 1.87 -15.70
C ARG A 165 -4.33 1.91 -16.87
N TYR A 166 -3.51 2.96 -16.96
CA TYR A 166 -2.43 3.05 -17.94
C TYR A 166 -1.41 1.93 -17.73
N ILE A 167 -1.07 1.60 -16.48
CA ILE A 167 -0.21 0.43 -16.19
C ILE A 167 -0.88 -0.88 -16.66
N CYS A 168 -2.19 -1.03 -16.51
CA CYS A 168 -2.92 -2.20 -17.06
C CYS A 168 -2.80 -2.30 -18.59
N ASP A 169 -2.79 -1.17 -19.30
CA ASP A 169 -2.62 -1.16 -20.77
C ASP A 169 -1.26 -1.77 -21.16
N THR A 170 -0.21 -1.50 -20.38
CA THR A 170 1.14 -2.10 -20.58
C THR A 170 1.21 -3.60 -20.22
N LYS A 171 0.12 -4.21 -19.75
CA LYS A 171 0.11 -5.57 -19.16
C LYS A 171 1.09 -5.70 -17.98
N GLY A 172 1.23 -4.61 -17.24
CA GLY A 172 2.06 -4.50 -16.05
C GLY A 172 1.48 -5.20 -14.82
N ALA A 173 2.09 -4.96 -13.67
CA ALA A 173 1.62 -5.46 -12.36
C ALA A 173 1.86 -4.42 -11.27
N PHE A 174 1.04 -4.45 -10.21
CA PHE A 174 1.29 -3.68 -8.99
C PHE A 174 2.09 -4.52 -7.99
N VAL A 175 3.07 -3.91 -7.33
CA VAL A 175 3.81 -4.54 -6.24
C VAL A 175 3.77 -3.70 -4.97
N GLN A 176 3.46 -4.34 -3.84
CA GLN A 176 3.50 -3.75 -2.51
C GLN A 176 4.54 -4.51 -1.65
N PRO A 177 5.75 -3.94 -1.45
CA PRO A 177 6.88 -4.65 -0.83
C PRO A 177 7.06 -4.38 0.68
N ALA A 178 6.07 -3.81 1.37
CA ALA A 178 6.22 -3.34 2.75
C ALA A 178 6.62 -4.48 3.70
N LEU A 179 7.50 -4.17 4.66
CA LEU A 179 7.87 -5.09 5.74
C LEU A 179 6.64 -5.48 6.57
N TYR A 180 5.71 -4.55 6.72
CA TYR A 180 4.38 -4.78 7.28
C TYR A 180 3.40 -3.74 6.72
N GLU A 181 2.23 -4.18 6.25
CA GLU A 181 1.18 -3.29 5.75
C GLU A 181 -0.09 -3.47 6.58
N ALA A 182 -0.59 -2.40 7.22
CA ALA A 182 -1.74 -2.53 8.13
C ALA A 182 -3.03 -2.91 7.41
N PHE A 183 -3.26 -2.34 6.22
CA PHE A 183 -4.39 -2.66 5.37
C PHE A 183 -3.97 -2.72 3.89
N GLY A 184 -3.44 -1.61 3.35
CA GLY A 184 -3.02 -1.53 1.95
C GLY A 184 -4.13 -1.04 1.03
N LEU A 185 -4.55 0.22 1.16
CA LEU A 185 -5.54 0.82 0.23
C LEU A 185 -5.06 0.76 -1.23
N THR A 186 -3.76 0.92 -1.48
CA THR A 186 -3.20 0.84 -2.82
C THR A 186 -3.35 -0.56 -3.46
N VAL A 187 -3.38 -1.63 -2.65
CA VAL A 187 -3.72 -2.98 -3.12
C VAL A 187 -5.18 -3.03 -3.60
N VAL A 188 -6.10 -2.45 -2.82
CA VAL A 188 -7.52 -2.34 -3.20
C VAL A 188 -7.67 -1.51 -4.47
N GLU A 189 -7.00 -0.35 -4.57
CA GLU A 189 -7.04 0.53 -5.74
C GLU A 189 -6.54 -0.17 -7.01
N ALA A 190 -5.37 -0.81 -6.94
CA ALA A 190 -4.79 -1.56 -8.06
C ALA A 190 -5.73 -2.68 -8.54
N MET A 191 -6.21 -3.51 -7.62
CA MET A 191 -7.16 -4.60 -7.93
C MET A 191 -8.48 -4.05 -8.49
N THR A 192 -8.97 -2.89 -8.01
CA THR A 192 -10.18 -2.24 -8.54
C THR A 192 -10.02 -1.77 -9.98
N CYS A 193 -8.81 -1.35 -10.36
CA CYS A 193 -8.48 -1.00 -11.74
C CYS A 193 -8.21 -2.22 -12.64
N GLY A 194 -8.20 -3.43 -12.08
CA GLY A 194 -7.90 -4.68 -12.79
C GLY A 194 -6.39 -4.95 -12.95
N LEU A 195 -5.54 -4.33 -12.13
CA LEU A 195 -4.09 -4.53 -12.18
C LEU A 195 -3.68 -5.75 -11.32
N PRO A 196 -3.10 -6.82 -11.89
CA PRO A 196 -2.57 -7.94 -11.13
C PRO A 196 -1.62 -7.46 -10.04
N THR A 197 -1.84 -7.93 -8.82
CA THR A 197 -1.18 -7.36 -7.64
C THR A 197 -0.37 -8.42 -6.87
N PHE A 198 0.86 -8.06 -6.54
CA PHE A 198 1.79 -8.78 -5.67
C PHE A 198 1.93 -7.98 -4.38
N ALA A 199 1.49 -8.51 -3.25
CA ALA A 199 1.56 -7.76 -2.00
C ALA A 199 2.22 -8.55 -0.88
N THR A 200 2.81 -7.83 0.06
CA THR A 200 3.40 -8.40 1.28
C THR A 200 2.43 -9.35 1.98
N CYS A 201 2.94 -10.52 2.40
CA CYS A 201 2.19 -11.45 3.24
C CYS A 201 2.08 -10.98 4.70
N ASN A 202 2.69 -9.85 5.07
CA ASN A 202 2.72 -9.35 6.44
C ASN A 202 1.68 -8.24 6.65
N GLY A 203 0.54 -8.61 7.25
CA GLY A 203 -0.51 -7.69 7.66
C GLY A 203 -1.79 -7.81 6.84
N GLY A 204 -2.44 -6.68 6.54
CA GLY A 204 -3.75 -6.63 5.89
C GLY A 204 -3.82 -7.25 4.49
N PRO A 205 -2.82 -7.04 3.59
CA PRO A 205 -2.90 -7.59 2.24
C PRO A 205 -2.99 -9.12 2.19
N ALA A 206 -2.49 -9.81 3.22
CA ALA A 206 -2.60 -11.27 3.37
C ALA A 206 -4.04 -11.78 3.45
N GLU A 207 -4.98 -10.93 3.91
CA GLU A 207 -6.41 -11.22 3.91
C GLU A 207 -7.09 -10.71 2.62
N ILE A 208 -6.60 -9.62 2.04
CA ILE A 208 -7.18 -9.03 0.83
C ILE A 208 -7.02 -9.97 -0.36
N ILE A 209 -5.81 -10.50 -0.55
CA ILE A 209 -5.46 -11.34 -1.71
C ILE A 209 -5.67 -12.82 -1.38
N VAL A 210 -6.23 -13.55 -2.35
CA VAL A 210 -6.20 -15.01 -2.39
C VAL A 210 -5.10 -15.41 -3.37
N HIS A 211 -3.99 -15.92 -2.84
CA HIS A 211 -2.79 -16.27 -3.61
C HIS A 211 -3.13 -17.16 -4.82
N GLY A 212 -2.66 -16.77 -6.00
CA GLY A 212 -2.87 -17.49 -7.26
C GLY A 212 -4.29 -17.38 -7.84
N LYS A 213 -5.20 -16.64 -7.18
CA LYS A 213 -6.57 -16.42 -7.66
C LYS A 213 -6.87 -14.95 -7.92
N SER A 214 -6.61 -14.08 -6.94
CA SER A 214 -6.92 -12.65 -7.03
C SER A 214 -5.67 -11.76 -6.97
N GLY A 215 -4.49 -12.36 -7.15
CA GLY A 215 -3.18 -11.77 -6.92
C GLY A 215 -2.23 -12.76 -6.26
N PHE A 216 -1.07 -12.28 -5.84
CA PHE A 216 -0.03 -13.10 -5.22
C PHE A 216 0.49 -12.46 -3.94
N HIS A 217 0.99 -13.33 -3.06
CA HIS A 217 1.70 -12.92 -1.86
C HIS A 217 3.21 -13.01 -2.10
N ILE A 218 3.94 -12.03 -1.60
CA ILE A 218 5.40 -12.01 -1.56
C ILE A 218 5.86 -11.80 -0.11
N ASP A 219 6.97 -12.43 0.27
CA ASP A 219 7.57 -12.21 1.59
C ASP A 219 8.67 -11.14 1.48
N PRO A 220 8.51 -9.97 2.14
CA PRO A 220 9.49 -8.89 2.06
C PRO A 220 10.84 -9.24 2.74
N TYR A 221 10.91 -10.31 3.52
CA TYR A 221 12.18 -10.81 4.09
C TYR A 221 12.93 -11.76 3.15
N HIS A 222 12.31 -12.14 2.02
CA HIS A 222 12.87 -13.00 0.98
C HIS A 222 12.80 -12.34 -0.39
N GLY A 223 13.38 -11.13 -0.50
CA GLY A 223 13.29 -10.27 -1.67
C GLY A 223 13.69 -10.90 -3.01
N ASP A 224 14.74 -11.72 -3.03
CA ASP A 224 15.17 -12.40 -4.25
C ASP A 224 14.10 -13.38 -4.75
N GLN A 225 13.42 -14.09 -3.85
CA GLN A 225 12.30 -14.98 -4.20
C GLN A 225 11.07 -14.19 -4.66
N ALA A 226 10.84 -13.00 -4.08
CA ALA A 226 9.79 -12.10 -4.54
C ALA A 226 10.05 -11.63 -5.99
N ALA A 227 11.30 -11.27 -6.31
CA ALA A 227 11.71 -10.92 -7.67
C ALA A 227 11.58 -12.10 -8.65
N GLU A 228 11.96 -13.31 -8.24
CA GLU A 228 11.75 -14.51 -9.06
C GLU A 228 10.26 -14.79 -9.31
N THR A 229 9.41 -14.62 -8.30
CA THR A 229 7.96 -14.79 -8.45
C THR A 229 7.36 -13.79 -9.44
N LEU A 230 7.83 -12.54 -9.41
CA LEU A 230 7.44 -11.51 -10.38
C LEU A 230 7.91 -11.87 -11.80
N ALA A 231 9.15 -12.35 -11.93
CA ALA A 231 9.70 -12.76 -13.23
C ALA A 231 8.96 -13.99 -13.80
N ASP A 232 8.58 -14.96 -12.96
CA ASP A 232 7.76 -16.11 -13.36
C ASP A 232 6.39 -15.68 -13.87
N PHE A 233 5.75 -14.72 -13.20
CA PHE A 233 4.47 -14.17 -13.66
C PHE A 233 4.59 -13.54 -15.04
N PHE A 234 5.55 -12.63 -15.25
CA PHE A 234 5.73 -11.99 -16.56
C PHE A 234 6.14 -12.98 -17.65
N THR A 235 6.93 -14.00 -17.31
CA THR A 235 7.26 -15.09 -18.23
C THR A 235 6.01 -15.85 -18.66
N LYS A 236 5.15 -16.25 -17.70
CA LYS A 236 3.88 -16.93 -17.99
C LYS A 236 2.94 -16.06 -18.82
N CYS A 237 2.82 -14.76 -18.51
CA CYS A 237 1.99 -13.84 -19.30
C CYS A 237 2.53 -13.62 -20.72
N LYS A 238 3.84 -13.76 -20.93
CA LYS A 238 4.44 -13.71 -22.27
C LYS A 238 4.17 -14.97 -23.08
N GLU A 239 4.16 -16.13 -22.43
CA GLU A 239 3.84 -17.43 -23.05
C GLU A 239 2.33 -17.58 -23.30
N ASP A 240 1.51 -17.16 -22.34
CA ASP A 240 0.06 -17.19 -22.37
C ASP A 240 -0.51 -15.86 -21.81
N PRO A 241 -0.88 -14.92 -22.70
CA PRO A 241 -1.45 -13.63 -22.30
C PRO A 241 -2.72 -13.74 -21.46
N SER A 242 -3.49 -14.84 -21.61
CA SER A 242 -4.73 -15.02 -20.86
C SER A 242 -4.49 -15.17 -19.35
N HIS A 243 -3.29 -15.61 -18.94
CA HIS A 243 -2.92 -15.69 -17.53
C HIS A 243 -2.99 -14.32 -16.83
N TRP A 244 -2.66 -13.23 -17.53
CA TRP A 244 -2.79 -11.88 -16.98
C TRP A 244 -4.26 -11.54 -16.71
N ASP A 245 -5.14 -11.86 -17.66
CA ASP A 245 -6.57 -11.60 -17.60
C ASP A 245 -7.25 -12.42 -16.48
N GLU A 246 -6.82 -13.67 -16.27
CA GLU A 246 -7.30 -14.52 -15.17
C GLU A 246 -7.09 -13.85 -13.81
N ILE A 247 -5.87 -13.35 -13.54
CA ILE A 247 -5.53 -12.69 -12.28
C ILE A 247 -6.22 -11.32 -12.16
N SER A 248 -6.30 -10.57 -13.27
CA SER A 248 -7.03 -9.30 -13.34
C SER A 248 -8.50 -9.47 -12.94
N MET A 249 -9.19 -10.41 -13.57
CA MET A 249 -10.60 -10.72 -13.32
C MET A 249 -10.82 -11.24 -11.89
N GLY A 250 -9.92 -12.11 -11.41
CA GLY A 250 -9.96 -12.59 -10.03
C GLY A 250 -9.79 -11.45 -9.00
N GLY A 251 -8.96 -10.46 -9.32
CA GLY A 251 -8.80 -9.23 -8.53
C GLY A 251 -10.08 -8.39 -8.48
N LEU A 252 -10.68 -8.11 -9.65
CA LEU A 252 -11.93 -7.36 -9.76
C LEU A 252 -13.08 -8.01 -8.97
N GLN A 253 -13.27 -9.32 -9.15
CA GLN A 253 -14.30 -10.08 -8.42
C GLN A 253 -14.07 -10.01 -6.91
N ARG A 254 -12.81 -10.17 -6.46
CA ARG A 254 -12.46 -10.11 -5.04
C ARG A 254 -12.84 -8.77 -4.40
N ILE A 255 -12.59 -7.67 -5.09
CA ILE A 255 -12.95 -6.32 -4.60
C ILE A 255 -14.46 -6.16 -4.52
N GLN A 256 -15.19 -6.53 -5.57
CA GLN A 256 -16.65 -6.40 -5.62
C GLN A 256 -17.34 -7.16 -4.47
N GLU A 257 -16.83 -8.34 -4.12
CA GLU A 257 -17.38 -9.19 -3.06
C GLU A 257 -17.11 -8.67 -1.63
N LYS A 258 -16.00 -7.95 -1.40
CA LYS A 258 -15.47 -7.73 -0.03
C LYS A 258 -15.16 -6.28 0.33
N TYR A 259 -14.79 -5.43 -0.62
CA TYR A 259 -14.11 -4.15 -0.35
C TYR A 259 -14.80 -2.98 -1.07
N THR A 260 -16.05 -2.68 -0.69
CA THR A 260 -16.84 -1.58 -1.27
C THR A 260 -17.42 -0.65 -0.19
N TRP A 261 -17.49 0.66 -0.48
CA TRP A 261 -18.04 1.66 0.45
C TRP A 261 -19.55 1.52 0.71
N GLN A 262 -20.27 0.87 -0.21
CA GLN A 262 -21.70 0.57 -0.04
C GLN A 262 -21.91 -0.40 1.14
N ILE A 263 -21.14 -1.50 1.16
CA ILE A 263 -21.18 -2.50 2.24
C ILE A 263 -20.71 -1.87 3.56
N TYR A 264 -19.67 -1.04 3.51
CA TYR A 264 -19.14 -0.33 4.68
C TYR A 264 -20.21 0.51 5.38
N SER A 265 -20.90 1.38 4.62
CA SER A 265 -21.87 2.33 5.18
C SER A 265 -23.07 1.64 5.84
N GLN A 266 -23.62 0.60 5.19
CA GLN A 266 -24.76 -0.16 5.73
C GLN A 266 -24.41 -0.85 7.06
N ARG A 267 -23.22 -1.46 7.13
CA ARG A 267 -22.74 -2.10 8.36
C ARG A 267 -22.50 -1.07 9.47
N LEU A 268 -21.86 0.05 9.16
CA LEU A 268 -21.55 1.08 10.16
C LEU A 268 -22.82 1.66 10.81
N LEU A 269 -23.86 1.96 10.02
CA LEU A 269 -25.13 2.45 10.55
C LEU A 269 -25.82 1.42 11.45
N THR A 270 -25.80 0.15 11.04
CA THR A 270 -26.36 -0.95 11.83
C THR A 270 -25.64 -1.11 13.17
N LEU A 271 -24.31 -1.13 13.15
CA LEU A 271 -23.49 -1.22 14.37
C LEU A 271 -23.72 -0.02 15.29
N THR A 272 -23.88 1.18 14.74
CA THR A 272 -24.17 2.39 15.52
C THR A 272 -25.48 2.26 16.29
N GLY A 273 -26.53 1.73 15.65
CA GLY A 273 -27.81 1.45 16.33
C GLY A 273 -27.65 0.42 17.45
N VAL A 274 -27.01 -0.72 17.16
CA VAL A 274 -26.83 -1.82 18.12
C VAL A 274 -25.98 -1.40 19.31
N TYR A 275 -24.80 -0.79 19.09
CA TYR A 275 -23.95 -0.32 20.18
C TYR A 275 -24.53 0.89 20.91
N GLY A 276 -25.32 1.71 20.23
CA GLY A 276 -26.09 2.79 20.85
C GLY A 276 -27.05 2.25 21.90
N PHE A 277 -27.81 1.20 21.58
CA PHE A 277 -28.68 0.52 22.53
C PHE A 277 -27.87 -0.15 23.66
N TRP A 278 -26.85 -0.95 23.31
CA TRP A 278 -26.01 -1.66 24.27
C TRP A 278 -25.33 -0.73 25.28
N LYS A 279 -24.95 0.48 24.86
CA LYS A 279 -24.35 1.50 25.74
C LYS A 279 -25.27 1.87 26.91
N HIS A 280 -26.58 1.90 26.70
CA HIS A 280 -27.55 2.20 27.75
C HIS A 280 -27.75 1.00 28.69
N VAL A 281 -27.83 -0.21 28.13
CA VAL A 281 -28.03 -1.46 28.88
C VAL A 281 -26.84 -1.78 29.79
N SER A 282 -25.61 -1.61 29.29
CA SER A 282 -24.36 -1.99 30.00
C SER A 282 -23.71 -0.86 30.81
N ASN A 283 -24.44 0.24 31.06
CA ASN A 283 -23.85 1.46 31.62
C ASN A 283 -23.27 1.27 33.04
N LEU A 284 -23.99 0.54 33.90
CA LEU A 284 -23.55 0.30 35.28
C LEU A 284 -22.26 -0.53 35.32
N ASP A 285 -22.17 -1.61 34.53
CA ASP A 285 -21.00 -2.49 34.48
C ASP A 285 -19.75 -1.79 33.90
N ARG A 286 -19.93 -0.74 33.10
CA ARG A 286 -18.82 0.01 32.49
C ARG A 286 -18.26 1.11 33.39
N LEU A 287 -18.88 1.40 34.53
CA LEU A 287 -18.49 2.52 35.38
C LEU A 287 -17.08 2.34 35.98
N GLU A 288 -16.75 1.15 36.44
CA GLU A 288 -15.43 0.83 37.01
C GLU A 288 -14.32 0.93 35.94
N SER A 289 -14.56 0.34 34.77
CA SER A 289 -13.66 0.43 33.62
C SER A 289 -13.44 1.88 33.20
N ARG A 290 -14.49 2.71 33.23
CA ARG A 290 -14.39 4.14 32.96
C ARG A 290 -13.47 4.85 33.95
N ARG A 291 -13.62 4.62 35.26
CA ARG A 291 -12.74 5.23 36.27
C ARG A 291 -11.30 4.77 36.16
N TYR A 292 -11.08 3.49 35.84
CA TYR A 292 -9.74 2.96 35.58
C TYR A 292 -9.06 3.67 34.39
N LEU A 293 -9.79 3.85 33.28
CA LEU A 293 -9.27 4.55 32.10
C LEU A 293 -9.02 6.05 32.37
N GLU A 294 -9.91 6.73 33.12
CA GLU A 294 -9.71 8.12 33.54
C GLU A 294 -8.42 8.27 34.36
N MET A 295 -8.18 7.38 35.33
CA MET A 295 -6.95 7.34 36.11
C MET A 295 -5.73 7.05 35.23
N PHE A 296 -5.81 6.05 34.34
CA PHE A 296 -4.69 5.71 33.44
C PHE A 296 -4.34 6.88 32.51
N TYR A 297 -5.34 7.58 31.97
CA TYR A 297 -5.11 8.78 31.17
C TYR A 297 -4.43 9.88 31.99
N ALA A 298 -5.00 10.23 33.14
CA ALA A 298 -4.53 11.35 33.96
C ALA A 298 -3.13 11.12 34.55
N LEU A 299 -2.84 9.89 35.00
CA LEU A 299 -1.61 9.60 35.75
C LEU A 299 -0.54 8.89 34.93
N LYS A 300 -0.87 8.37 33.73
CA LYS A 300 0.11 7.71 32.84
C LYS A 300 0.27 8.42 31.51
N TYR A 301 -0.81 8.61 30.76
CA TYR A 301 -0.72 9.22 29.42
C TYR A 301 -0.29 10.69 29.51
N HIS A 302 -0.98 11.49 30.33
CA HIS A 302 -0.77 12.93 30.37
C HIS A 302 0.69 13.33 30.75
N PRO A 303 1.32 12.76 31.80
CA PRO A 303 2.72 13.07 32.10
C PRO A 303 3.69 12.69 30.98
N LEU A 304 3.44 11.56 30.29
CA LEU A 304 4.27 11.14 29.16
C LEU A 304 4.12 12.09 27.97
N ALA A 305 2.89 12.53 27.68
CA ALA A 305 2.63 13.48 26.61
C ALA A 305 3.29 14.85 26.88
N GLN A 306 3.26 15.34 28.12
CA GLN A 306 3.93 16.59 28.52
C GLN A 306 5.46 16.53 28.42
N ALA A 307 6.04 15.33 28.53
CA ALA A 307 7.49 15.15 28.40
C ALA A 307 7.96 15.12 26.92
N VAL A 308 7.03 15.05 25.96
CA VAL A 308 7.37 15.17 24.54
C VAL A 308 7.73 16.62 24.24
N PRO A 309 8.92 16.91 23.67
CA PRO A 309 9.30 18.27 23.30
C PRO A 309 8.25 18.92 22.38
N LEU A 310 7.85 20.16 22.70
CA LEU A 310 6.99 20.94 21.83
C LEU A 310 7.76 21.33 20.56
N ALA A 311 7.05 21.40 19.44
CA ALA A 311 7.60 21.98 18.23
C ALA A 311 8.00 23.44 18.49
N GLN A 312 9.18 23.83 18.02
CA GLN A 312 9.62 25.21 18.01
C GLN A 312 9.32 25.77 16.62
N GLU A 313 8.66 26.92 16.55
CA GLU A 313 8.52 27.65 15.28
C GLU A 313 9.88 28.28 14.93
N GLU A 314 10.43 27.88 13.79
CA GLU A 314 11.53 28.60 13.10
C GLU A 314 10.95 29.61 12.11
#